data_AF-A0A504XFT9-F1
#
_entry.id   AF-A0A504XFT9-F1
#
_cell.length_a   1.000
_cell.length_b   1.000
_cell.length_c   1.000
_cell.angle_alpha   90.00
_cell.angle_beta   90.00
_cell.angle_gamma   90.00
#
_symmetry.space_group_name_H-M   'P 1'
#
loop_
_entity.id
_entity.type
_entity.pdbx_description
1 polymer ?
#
loop_
_entity_poly.entity_id
_entity_poly.type
_entity_poly.pdbx_seq_one_letter_code
_entity_poly.pdbx_strand_id
1 'polypeptide(L)'
;MGSAVEEQNLFSAANGRGIAAASSVDNAASASNQMNTKTKKQLFMLQRAERLKDPKVRKMGIDREALDAQVREKEALRRLEKERNDYYDRQALLMDRHACALQQEVNSIRAAREKELQDYRQTFQKKEMGREWDLNDPEARRKELPARIGDDDPQV
;
A
#
# COMPACT_ATOMS: atom_id res chain seq x y z
N MET A 1 -36.47 13.98 5.28
CA MET A 1 -35.60 13.23 4.34
C MET A 1 -34.24 13.90 4.35
N GLY A 2 -33.18 13.16 4.71
CA GLY A 2 -31.79 13.61 4.60
C GLY A 2 -31.16 14.06 5.91
N SER A 3 -30.58 13.11 6.63
CA SER A 3 -29.90 13.21 7.92
C SER A 3 -28.57 13.97 7.83
N ALA A 4 -28.35 14.86 8.80
CA ALA A 4 -27.11 15.56 9.05
C ALA A 4 -26.03 14.61 9.59
N VAL A 5 -24.80 14.89 9.16
CA VAL A 5 -23.54 14.24 9.56
C VAL A 5 -23.10 14.86 10.88
N GLU A 6 -22.94 14.04 11.92
CA GLU A 6 -22.23 14.43 13.13
C GLU A 6 -21.43 13.21 13.62
N GLU A 7 -20.18 13.12 13.16
CA GLU A 7 -19.17 12.23 13.72
C GLU A 7 -18.69 12.83 15.04
N GLN A 8 -19.06 12.21 16.17
CA GLN A 8 -18.43 12.47 17.45
C GLN A 8 -17.62 11.26 17.91
N ASN A 9 -16.34 11.53 18.14
CA ASN A 9 -15.36 10.69 18.82
C ASN A 9 -15.94 10.02 20.07
N LEU A 10 -16.00 8.68 20.07
CA LEU A 10 -16.17 7.88 21.28
C LEU A 10 -14.86 7.18 21.64
N PHE A 11 -14.00 7.93 22.34
CA PHE A 11 -12.91 7.35 23.12
C PHE A 11 -13.19 7.70 24.59
N SER A 12 -13.88 6.82 25.31
CA SER A 12 -13.85 6.66 26.77
C SER A 12 -15.03 5.79 27.23
N ALA A 13 -14.73 4.62 27.78
CA ALA A 13 -15.46 4.07 28.92
C ALA A 13 -14.66 2.92 29.53
N ALA A 14 -13.95 3.25 30.60
CA ALA A 14 -13.44 2.26 31.53
C ALA A 14 -14.61 1.54 32.23
N ASN A 15 -14.40 0.24 32.44
CA ASN A 15 -14.90 -0.58 33.54
C ASN A 15 -16.41 -0.55 33.88
N GLY A 16 -17.02 -1.71 33.68
CA GLY A 16 -17.59 -2.41 34.82
C GLY A 16 -18.99 -2.99 34.63
N ARG A 17 -19.05 -4.30 34.90
CA ARG A 17 -20.22 -5.10 35.32
C ARG A 17 -21.07 -5.72 34.20
N GLY A 18 -20.98 -7.05 34.18
CA GLY A 18 -22.18 -7.87 34.35
C GLY A 18 -22.62 -8.69 33.15
N ILE A 19 -21.96 -9.82 32.91
CA ILE A 19 -22.62 -10.98 32.30
C ILE A 19 -22.44 -12.15 33.26
N ALA A 20 -23.40 -12.27 34.18
CA ALA A 20 -23.67 -13.47 34.93
C ALA A 20 -24.79 -14.21 34.18
N ALA A 21 -24.44 -15.25 33.41
CA ALA A 21 -25.32 -16.36 33.03
C ALA A 21 -24.58 -17.27 32.04
N ALA A 22 -23.92 -18.31 32.54
CA ALA A 22 -23.78 -19.65 31.94
C ALA A 22 -22.52 -20.36 32.47
N SER A 23 -22.63 -21.05 33.60
CA SER A 23 -21.71 -22.16 33.95
C SER A 23 -22.28 -22.98 35.11
N SER A 24 -23.38 -23.70 34.88
CA SER A 24 -23.87 -24.75 35.81
C SER A 24 -23.78 -26.15 35.22
N VAL A 25 -22.93 -26.37 34.21
CA VAL A 25 -22.76 -27.69 33.57
C VAL A 25 -21.32 -28.21 33.59
N ASP A 26 -20.34 -27.39 33.97
CA ASP A 26 -18.92 -27.78 33.90
C ASP A 26 -18.37 -28.45 35.18
N ASN A 27 -19.19 -28.58 36.22
CA ASN A 27 -18.73 -29.16 37.50
C ASN A 27 -18.87 -30.68 37.60
N ALA A 28 -19.41 -31.37 36.59
CA ALA A 28 -19.54 -32.84 36.61
C ALA A 28 -18.30 -33.58 36.08
N ALA A 29 -17.43 -32.93 35.30
CA ALA A 29 -16.26 -33.57 34.69
C ALA A 29 -15.00 -33.59 35.59
N SER A 30 -14.99 -32.78 36.65
CA SER A 30 -13.79 -32.56 37.48
C SER A 30 -13.63 -33.57 38.64
N ALA A 31 -14.59 -34.50 38.79
CA ALA A 31 -14.65 -35.40 39.96
C ALA A 31 -14.02 -36.80 39.77
N SER A 32 -13.41 -37.11 38.62
CA SER A 32 -13.08 -38.50 38.24
C SER A 32 -11.62 -38.80 37.88
N ASN A 33 -10.62 -38.12 38.47
CA ASN A 33 -9.22 -38.45 38.13
C ASN A 33 -8.17 -38.25 39.24
N GLN A 34 -8.44 -38.75 40.44
CA GLN A 34 -7.38 -39.03 41.42
C GLN A 34 -6.94 -40.50 41.34
N MET A 35 -6.37 -40.91 40.20
CA MET A 35 -5.65 -42.18 40.13
C MET A 35 -4.48 -42.13 41.11
N ASN A 36 -4.47 -43.04 42.09
CA ASN A 36 -3.42 -43.17 43.10
C ASN A 36 -2.03 -43.15 42.42
N THR A 37 -1.06 -42.44 43.01
CA THR A 37 0.29 -42.29 42.42
C THR A 37 0.95 -43.64 42.10
N LYS A 38 0.61 -44.69 42.88
CA LYS A 38 1.04 -46.08 42.65
C LYS A 38 0.44 -46.69 41.38
N THR A 39 -0.84 -46.47 41.09
CA THR A 39 -1.51 -47.03 39.90
C THR A 39 -1.05 -46.32 38.63
N LYS A 40 -0.87 -44.99 38.67
CA LYS A 40 -0.25 -44.23 37.57
C LYS A 40 1.16 -44.74 37.22
N LYS A 41 1.98 -45.01 38.26
CA LYS A 41 3.32 -45.60 38.09
C LYS A 41 3.26 -46.99 37.47
N GLN A 42 2.36 -47.86 37.95
CA GLN A 42 2.18 -49.21 37.39
C GLN A 42 1.77 -49.16 35.91
N LEU A 43 0.79 -48.31 35.56
CA LEU A 43 0.36 -48.14 34.17
C LEU A 43 1.49 -47.63 33.26
N PHE A 44 2.28 -46.66 33.72
CA PHE A 44 3.44 -46.19 32.97
C PHE A 44 4.49 -47.29 32.77
N MET A 45 4.76 -48.10 33.80
CA MET A 45 5.70 -49.21 33.69
C MET A 45 5.22 -50.29 32.71
N LEU A 46 3.91 -50.60 32.69
CA LEU A 46 3.32 -51.54 31.73
C LEU A 46 3.43 -51.01 30.29
N GLN A 47 3.00 -49.78 30.03
CA GLN A 47 3.12 -49.15 28.70
C GLN A 47 4.57 -49.01 28.22
N ARG A 48 5.52 -48.84 29.16
CA ARG A 48 6.96 -48.81 28.83
C ARG A 48 7.48 -50.20 28.51
N ALA A 49 7.07 -51.23 29.25
CA ALA A 49 7.46 -52.61 29.00
C ALA A 49 6.99 -53.07 27.61
N GLU A 50 5.77 -52.71 27.20
CA GLU A 50 5.24 -52.97 25.86
C GLU A 50 6.09 -52.31 24.76
N ARG A 51 6.41 -51.02 24.91
CA ARG A 51 7.28 -50.29 23.96
C ARG A 51 8.70 -50.86 23.91
N LEU A 52 9.20 -51.35 25.03
CA LEU A 52 10.51 -51.98 25.07
C LEU A 52 10.46 -53.35 24.39
N LYS A 53 9.38 -54.12 24.53
CA LYS A 53 9.25 -55.49 23.99
C LYS A 53 9.47 -55.56 22.47
N ASP A 54 8.96 -54.59 21.70
CA ASP A 54 9.12 -54.57 20.25
C ASP A 54 10.42 -53.85 19.79
N PRO A 55 11.38 -54.55 19.16
CA PRO A 55 12.65 -53.95 18.76
C PRO A 55 12.50 -52.88 17.66
N LYS A 56 11.44 -52.94 16.85
CA LYS A 56 11.15 -51.97 15.78
C LYS A 56 10.62 -50.65 16.34
N VAL A 57 9.68 -50.70 17.28
CA VAL A 57 9.15 -49.51 17.97
C VAL A 57 10.25 -48.87 18.83
N ARG A 58 11.08 -49.69 19.47
CA ARG A 58 12.22 -49.21 20.27
C ARG A 58 13.27 -48.46 19.44
N LYS A 59 13.56 -48.91 18.22
CA LYS A 59 14.59 -48.31 17.34
C LYS A 59 14.06 -47.21 16.43
N MET A 60 12.82 -47.30 15.96
CA MET A 60 12.25 -46.43 14.91
C MET A 60 10.78 -46.05 15.16
N GLY A 61 10.31 -46.08 16.42
CA GLY A 61 8.96 -45.66 16.77
C GLY A 61 8.76 -44.18 16.49
N ILE A 62 7.83 -43.85 15.60
CA ILE A 62 7.47 -42.48 15.22
C ILE A 62 5.96 -42.35 15.36
N ASP A 63 5.52 -41.26 15.98
CA ASP A 63 4.11 -40.89 16.02
C ASP A 63 3.71 -40.22 14.70
N ARG A 64 3.18 -41.02 13.78
CA ARG A 64 2.81 -40.55 12.43
C ARG A 64 1.66 -39.55 12.48
N GLU A 65 0.69 -39.75 13.36
CA GLU A 65 -0.49 -38.89 13.46
C GLU A 65 -0.09 -37.50 13.96
N ALA A 66 0.80 -37.43 14.96
CA ALA A 66 1.33 -36.15 15.44
C ALA A 66 2.17 -35.43 14.37
N LEU A 67 2.99 -36.15 13.59
CA LEU A 67 3.76 -35.56 12.50
C LEU A 67 2.86 -35.05 11.36
N ASP A 68 1.84 -35.82 10.98
CA ASP A 68 0.87 -35.41 9.96
C ASP A 68 0.09 -34.17 10.41
N ALA A 69 -0.27 -34.08 11.70
CA ALA A 69 -0.89 -32.88 12.27
C ALA A 69 0.03 -31.66 12.18
N GLN A 70 1.31 -31.80 12.53
CA GLN A 70 2.30 -30.72 12.42
C GLN A 70 2.52 -30.26 10.97
N VAL A 71 2.57 -31.21 10.02
CA VAL A 71 2.71 -30.88 8.60
C VAL A 71 1.49 -30.10 8.11
N ARG A 72 0.28 -30.53 8.46
CA ARG A 72 -0.96 -29.82 8.10
C ARG A 72 -1.00 -28.41 8.67
N GLU A 73 -0.62 -28.23 9.94
CA GLU A 73 -0.55 -26.92 10.57
C GLU A 73 0.46 -26.00 9.84
N LYS A 74 1.65 -26.51 9.56
CA LYS A 74 2.69 -25.77 8.84
C LYS A 74 2.26 -25.38 7.43
N GLU A 75 1.55 -26.26 6.73
CA GLU A 75 0.99 -25.96 5.40
C GLU A 75 -0.11 -24.92 5.48
N ALA A 76 -0.99 -24.97 6.49
CA ALA A 76 -2.02 -23.97 6.70
C ALA A 76 -1.40 -22.59 6.94
N LEU A 77 -0.38 -22.48 7.80
CA LEU A 77 0.35 -21.24 8.04
C LEU A 77 1.02 -20.69 6.78
N ARG A 78 1.67 -21.56 6.00
CA ARG A 78 2.29 -21.17 4.72
C ARG A 78 1.27 -20.65 3.71
N ARG A 79 0.06 -21.25 3.66
CA ARG A 79 -1.02 -20.78 2.78
C ARG A 79 -1.50 -19.39 3.20
N LEU A 80 -1.73 -19.18 4.50
CA LEU A 80 -2.13 -17.87 5.03
C LEU A 80 -1.08 -16.80 4.75
N GLU A 81 0.21 -17.11 4.95
CA GLU A 81 1.29 -16.19 4.64
C GLU A 81 1.37 -15.87 3.14
N LYS A 82 1.18 -16.88 2.28
CA LYS A 82 1.14 -16.70 0.84
C LYS A 82 -0.03 -15.81 0.42
N GLU A 83 -1.24 -16.08 0.93
CA GLU A 83 -2.43 -15.26 0.63
C GLU A 83 -2.24 -13.81 1.08
N ARG A 84 -1.62 -13.60 2.25
CA ARG A 84 -1.26 -12.27 2.75
C ARG A 84 -0.29 -11.56 1.80
N ASN A 85 0.77 -12.24 1.39
CA ASN A 85 1.77 -11.66 0.49
C ASN A 85 1.15 -11.37 -0.89
N ASP A 86 0.38 -12.29 -1.45
CA ASP A 86 -0.35 -12.12 -2.71
C ASP A 86 -1.31 -10.91 -2.65
N TYR A 87 -1.94 -10.65 -1.50
CA TYR A 87 -2.78 -9.48 -1.28
C TYR A 87 -1.96 -8.18 -1.33
N TYR A 88 -0.84 -8.12 -0.60
CA TYR A 88 0.02 -6.94 -0.60
C TYR A 88 0.66 -6.69 -1.96
N ASP A 89 1.05 -7.73 -2.69
CA ASP A 89 1.60 -7.61 -4.03
C ASP A 89 0.58 -7.01 -5.01
N ARG A 90 -0.68 -7.47 -4.95
CA ARG A 90 -1.77 -6.88 -5.73
C ARG A 90 -1.99 -5.42 -5.36
N GLN A 91 -1.99 -5.10 -4.06
CA GLN A 91 -2.16 -3.74 -3.59
C GLN A 91 -1.03 -2.83 -4.09
N ALA A 92 0.23 -3.29 -4.00
CA ALA A 92 1.39 -2.56 -4.49
C ALA A 92 1.26 -2.26 -6.00
N LEU A 93 0.91 -3.26 -6.81
CA LEU A 93 0.71 -3.09 -8.25
C LEU A 93 -0.40 -2.07 -8.57
N LEU A 94 -1.48 -2.03 -7.77
CA LEU A 94 -2.54 -1.04 -7.94
C LEU A 94 -2.04 0.37 -7.62
N MET A 95 -1.28 0.53 -6.52
CA MET A 95 -0.73 1.82 -6.13
C MET A 95 0.29 2.32 -7.16
N ASP A 96 1.15 1.45 -7.68
CA ASP A 96 2.15 1.80 -8.70
C ASP A 96 1.50 2.26 -10.00
N ARG A 97 0.43 1.58 -10.44
CA ARG A 97 -0.35 2.00 -11.61
C ARG A 97 -0.96 3.38 -11.41
N HIS A 98 -1.52 3.63 -10.24
CA HIS A 98 -2.11 4.92 -9.89
C HIS A 98 -1.06 6.04 -9.85
N ALA A 99 0.10 5.80 -9.23
CA ALA A 99 1.21 6.73 -9.19
C ALA A 99 1.74 7.05 -10.60
N CYS A 100 1.85 6.04 -11.47
CA CYS A 100 2.27 6.23 -12.85
C CYS A 100 1.26 7.08 -13.64
N ALA A 101 -0.04 6.83 -13.49
CA ALA A 101 -1.08 7.63 -14.14
C ALA A 101 -1.03 9.10 -13.70
N LEU A 102 -0.95 9.35 -12.39
CA LEU A 102 -0.78 10.70 -11.84
C LEU A 102 0.47 11.40 -12.38
N GLN A 103 1.59 10.68 -12.47
CA GLN A 103 2.83 11.26 -13.01
C GLN A 103 2.69 11.64 -14.49
N GLN A 104 1.99 10.81 -15.29
CA GLN A 104 1.70 11.12 -16.68
C GLN A 104 0.81 12.36 -16.81
N GLU A 105 -0.21 12.50 -15.97
CA GLU A 105 -1.07 13.69 -15.94
C GLU A 105 -0.29 14.95 -15.55
N VAL A 106 0.55 14.89 -14.53
CA VAL A 106 1.40 16.04 -14.15
C VAL A 106 2.35 16.42 -15.29
N ASN A 107 2.94 15.44 -15.96
CA ASN A 107 3.84 15.69 -17.08
C ASN A 107 3.11 16.30 -18.28
N SER A 108 1.90 15.83 -18.60
CA SER A 108 1.09 16.39 -19.70
C SER A 108 0.67 17.83 -19.40
N ILE A 109 0.27 18.13 -18.16
CA ILE A 109 -0.06 19.50 -17.73
C ILE A 109 1.16 20.41 -17.83
N ARG A 110 2.34 19.95 -17.38
CA ARG A 110 3.59 20.73 -17.51
C ARG A 110 3.91 21.03 -18.97
N ALA A 111 3.88 20.01 -19.83
CA ALA A 111 4.16 20.18 -21.24
C ALA A 111 3.15 21.13 -21.92
N ALA A 112 1.86 21.02 -21.59
CA ALA A 112 0.82 21.90 -22.11
C ALA A 112 1.04 23.36 -21.68
N ARG A 113 1.37 23.60 -20.40
CA ARG A 113 1.68 24.95 -19.89
C ARG A 113 2.92 25.55 -20.54
N GLU A 114 3.96 24.74 -20.72
CA GLU A 114 5.18 25.21 -21.38
C GLU A 114 4.91 25.58 -22.83
N LYS A 115 4.13 24.75 -23.54
CA LYS A 115 3.70 25.05 -24.91
C LYS A 115 2.89 26.35 -24.98
N GLU A 116 1.90 26.52 -24.11
CA GLU A 116 1.09 27.75 -24.06
C GLU A 116 1.96 28.99 -23.80
N LEU A 117 2.95 28.89 -22.91
CA LEU A 117 3.88 29.97 -22.64
C LEU A 117 4.77 30.28 -23.86
N GLN A 118 5.25 29.26 -24.56
CA GLN A 118 6.03 29.44 -25.78
C GLN A 118 5.19 30.06 -26.89
N ASP A 119 3.95 29.60 -27.08
CA ASP A 119 3.01 30.13 -28.05
C ASP A 119 2.74 31.63 -27.74
N TYR A 120 2.46 31.97 -26.48
CA TYR A 120 2.27 33.35 -26.04
C TYR A 120 3.49 34.25 -26.32
N ARG A 121 4.70 33.74 -26.05
CA ARG A 121 5.95 34.45 -26.36
C ARG A 121 6.10 34.68 -27.86
N GLN A 122 5.82 33.67 -28.66
CA GLN A 122 5.93 33.77 -30.12
C GLN A 122 4.89 34.69 -30.73
N THR A 123 3.67 34.76 -30.19
CA THR A 123 2.61 35.60 -30.75
C THR A 123 2.71 37.05 -30.30
N PHE A 124 2.96 37.29 -29.01
CA PHE A 124 2.84 38.64 -28.43
C PHE A 124 4.16 39.27 -27.99
N GLN A 125 5.24 38.49 -27.85
CA GLN A 125 6.55 39.00 -27.38
C GLN A 125 7.61 38.99 -28.48
N LYS A 126 7.19 39.13 -29.74
CA LYS A 126 8.13 39.33 -30.86
C LYS A 126 8.86 40.66 -30.68
N LYS A 127 10.15 40.69 -31.02
CA LYS A 127 10.96 41.92 -30.96
C LYS A 127 10.38 43.06 -31.81
N GLU A 128 9.80 42.70 -32.96
CA GLU A 128 9.14 43.60 -33.89
C GLU A 128 7.93 44.34 -33.30
N MET A 129 7.29 43.76 -32.28
CA MET A 129 6.12 44.35 -31.61
C MET A 129 6.53 45.27 -30.44
N GLY A 130 7.84 45.43 -30.20
CA GLY A 130 8.37 46.32 -29.17
C GLY A 130 8.15 47.79 -29.52
N ARG A 131 7.90 48.63 -28.52
CA ARG A 131 7.68 50.08 -28.72
C ARG A 131 8.88 50.80 -29.35
N GLU A 132 10.07 50.30 -29.06
CA GLU A 132 11.37 50.82 -29.50
C GLU A 132 11.93 50.07 -30.72
N TRP A 133 11.10 49.29 -31.42
CA TRP A 133 11.57 48.50 -32.56
C TRP A 133 12.05 49.36 -33.73
N ASP A 134 11.44 50.52 -33.95
CA ASP A 134 11.87 51.51 -34.94
C ASP A 134 13.33 51.94 -34.78
N LEU A 135 13.79 52.08 -33.54
CA LEU A 135 15.17 52.42 -33.18
C LEU A 135 16.12 51.21 -33.28
N ASN A 136 15.63 50.02 -32.97
CA ASN A 136 16.42 48.79 -32.86
C ASN A 136 16.37 47.88 -34.10
N ASP A 137 15.71 48.32 -35.18
CA ASP A 137 15.60 47.57 -36.43
C ASP A 137 16.99 47.46 -37.10
N PRO A 138 17.54 46.24 -37.30
CA PRO A 138 18.82 46.06 -37.98
C PRO A 138 18.83 46.60 -39.41
N GLU A 139 17.66 46.78 -40.03
CA GLU A 139 17.50 47.33 -41.36
C GLU A 139 17.10 48.81 -41.39
N ALA A 140 17.06 49.50 -40.24
CA ALA A 140 16.65 50.91 -40.14
C ALA A 140 17.40 51.80 -41.16
N ARG A 141 18.73 51.66 -41.24
CA ARG A 141 19.58 52.41 -42.19
C ARG A 141 19.29 52.14 -43.67
N ARG A 142 18.62 51.04 -44.00
CA ARG A 142 18.21 50.70 -45.38
C ARG A 142 16.83 51.27 -45.72
N LYS A 143 15.98 51.43 -44.71
CA LYS A 143 14.59 51.90 -44.85
C LYS A 143 14.49 53.43 -44.75
N GLU A 144 15.43 54.07 -44.05
CA GLU A 144 15.51 55.52 -43.91
C GLU A 144 15.78 56.20 -45.25
N LEU A 145 14.99 57.22 -45.57
CA LEU A 145 15.19 58.05 -46.76
C LEU A 145 16.32 59.06 -46.50
N PRO A 146 17.14 59.40 -47.52
CA PRO A 146 18.16 60.43 -47.38
C PRO A 146 17.51 61.77 -47.03
N ALA A 147 18.21 62.59 -46.24
CA ALA A 147 17.69 63.86 -45.73
C ALA A 147 17.30 64.91 -46.80
N ARG A 148 17.71 64.70 -48.05
CA ARG A 148 17.31 65.49 -49.22
C ARG A 148 17.22 64.60 -50.44
N ILE A 149 16.09 64.62 -51.14
CA ILE A 149 15.83 63.88 -52.37
C ILE A 149 15.78 64.88 -53.53
N GLY A 150 16.95 65.20 -54.08
CA GLY A 150 17.08 66.09 -55.23
C GLY A 150 16.90 67.58 -54.90
N ASP A 151 16.80 68.40 -55.95
CA ASP A 151 16.70 69.86 -55.81
C ASP A 151 15.26 70.36 -55.63
N ASP A 152 14.26 69.60 -56.10
CA ASP A 152 12.82 69.90 -56.00
C ASP A 152 12.14 69.09 -54.86
N ASP A 153 12.79 68.94 -53.71
CA ASP A 153 12.24 68.17 -52.58
C ASP A 153 11.23 69.01 -51.77
N PRO A 154 9.96 68.61 -51.65
CA PRO A 154 8.96 69.34 -50.85
C PRO A 154 9.14 69.19 -49.33
N GLN A 155 10.05 68.34 -48.84
CA GLN A 155 10.26 68.09 -47.41
C GLN A 155 11.28 69.03 -46.74
N VAL A 156 12.02 69.83 -47.52
CA VAL A 156 13.05 70.79 -47.06
C VAL A 156 12.60 72.22 -47.37
#